data_AF-A0AAD3HRA9-F1
#
_entry.id   AF-A0AAD3HRA9-F1
#
_cell.length_a   1.000
_cell.length_b   1.000
_cell.length_c   1.000
_cell.angle_alpha   90.00
_cell.angle_beta   90.00
_cell.angle_gamma   90.00
#
_symmetry.space_group_name_H-M   'P 1'
#
loop_
_entity.id
_entity.type
_entity.pdbx_description
1 polymer ?
#
loop_
_entity_poly.entity_id
_entity_poly.type
_entity_poly.pdbx_seq_one_letter_code
_entity_poly.pdbx_strand_id
1 'polypeptide(L)'
;MAKWGEGDPRWLVEHREDGKNVNGWHWEEKDRKEWTKSRLAELFSGLVLLDAEDASEGEPAKLKIERLKDLTGDASITTRKGNKRFAVFDMGLVLVWEGAVAGGAGTVRGDIRVEEVHSTGDEDDYVYSVTAEGSGAAQDKLRSLVAGAAMKARVYEVIAQCIRELREQA
;
A
#
# COMPACT_ATOMS: atom_id res chain seq x y z
N MET A 1 -22.24 37.96 27.00
CA MET A 1 -21.31 38.61 26.06
C MET A 1 -20.00 38.83 26.79
N ALA A 2 -18.87 38.37 26.23
CA ALA A 2 -17.57 38.60 26.82
C ALA A 2 -17.23 40.10 26.77
N LYS A 3 -16.67 40.64 27.86
CA LYS A 3 -16.28 42.05 27.95
C LYS A 3 -15.01 42.30 27.14
N TRP A 4 -14.98 43.39 26.39
CA TRP A 4 -13.81 43.84 25.64
C TRP A 4 -12.65 44.10 26.60
N GLY A 5 -11.56 43.34 26.47
CA GLY A 5 -10.33 43.50 27.27
C GLY A 5 -10.12 42.47 28.39
N GLU A 6 -11.08 41.58 28.67
CA GLU A 6 -10.88 40.43 29.58
C GLU A 6 -10.81 39.15 28.76
N GLY A 7 -9.62 38.84 28.21
CA GLY A 7 -9.35 37.54 27.60
C GLY A 7 -9.37 36.46 28.69
N ASP A 8 -10.22 35.44 28.54
CA ASP A 8 -10.23 34.28 29.44
C ASP A 8 -8.82 33.66 29.46
N PRO A 9 -8.17 33.47 30.62
CA PRO A 9 -6.82 32.90 30.71
C PRO A 9 -6.72 31.46 30.19
N ARG A 10 -7.86 30.78 29.90
CA ARG A 10 -7.89 29.50 29.18
C ARG A 10 -7.67 29.66 27.68
N TRP A 11 -7.85 30.86 27.14
CA TRP A 11 -7.65 31.19 25.73
C TRP A 11 -6.36 32.01 25.58
N LEU A 12 -5.23 31.32 25.45
CA LEU A 12 -4.01 31.94 24.94
C LEU A 12 -4.20 32.27 23.46
N VAL A 13 -4.59 33.51 23.16
CA VAL A 13 -4.49 34.11 21.82
C VAL A 13 -3.24 34.98 21.78
N GLU A 14 -2.10 34.41 22.11
CA GLU A 14 -0.79 35.03 21.84
C GLU A 14 -0.12 34.28 20.69
N HIS A 15 0.27 35.05 19.67
CA HIS A 15 1.17 34.58 18.62
C HIS A 15 2.53 34.27 19.26
N ARG A 16 2.77 33.00 19.54
CA ARG A 16 4.09 32.52 19.99
C ARG A 16 5.06 32.48 18.82
N GLU A 17 6.23 33.11 18.99
CA GLU A 17 7.32 33.12 18.00
C GLU A 17 7.87 31.72 17.69
N ASP A 18 7.64 30.76 18.59
CA ASP A 18 8.14 29.38 18.53
C ASP A 18 7.33 28.45 17.59
N GLY A 19 6.19 28.89 17.02
CA GLY A 19 5.47 28.20 15.94
C GLY A 19 5.00 26.76 16.24
N LYS A 20 5.13 26.28 17.48
CA LYS A 20 4.82 24.90 17.87
C LYS A 20 3.31 24.69 17.94
N ASN A 21 2.85 23.56 17.41
CA ASN A 21 1.47 23.09 17.52
C ASN A 21 1.18 22.59 18.94
N VAL A 22 1.07 23.53 19.88
CA VAL A 22 0.81 23.21 21.29
C VAL A 22 -0.58 22.55 21.40
N ASN A 23 -0.61 21.35 21.97
CA ASN A 23 -1.81 20.53 22.16
C ASN A 23 -2.52 20.03 20.87
N GLY A 24 -1.92 20.15 19.68
CA GLY A 24 -2.49 19.57 18.44
C GLY A 24 -3.81 20.21 17.99
N TRP A 25 -3.97 21.52 18.19
CA TRP A 25 -5.16 22.29 17.81
C TRP A 25 -5.03 22.93 16.43
N HIS A 26 -3.81 23.15 15.94
CA HIS A 26 -3.57 23.54 14.57
C HIS A 26 -3.45 22.29 13.70
N TRP A 27 -4.03 22.35 12.50
CA TRP A 27 -3.86 21.30 11.50
C TRP A 27 -2.37 21.13 11.22
N GLU A 28 -1.88 19.90 11.36
CA GLU A 28 -0.53 19.51 10.99
C GLU A 28 -0.63 18.25 10.15
N GLU A 29 -0.04 18.29 8.97
CA GLU A 29 0.00 17.18 8.04
C GLU A 29 1.45 16.78 7.79
N LYS A 30 1.73 15.50 7.97
CA LYS A 30 3.04 14.91 7.71
C LYS A 30 2.94 13.97 6.54
N ASP A 31 3.66 14.28 5.47
CA ASP A 31 3.83 13.37 4.34
C ASP A 31 4.49 12.07 4.82
N ARG A 32 3.91 10.95 4.41
CA ARG A 32 4.39 9.58 4.64
C ARG A 32 4.50 8.78 3.35
N LYS A 33 4.36 9.41 2.17
CA LYS A 33 4.40 8.72 0.87
C LYS A 33 5.71 7.95 0.68
N GLU A 34 6.84 8.59 0.97
CA GLU A 34 8.15 7.96 0.77
C GLU A 34 8.39 6.80 1.73
N TRP A 35 7.90 6.94 2.98
CA TRP A 35 7.93 5.86 3.95
C TRP A 35 7.07 4.68 3.48
N THR A 36 5.83 4.94 3.05
CA THR A 36 4.91 3.92 2.57
C THR A 36 5.47 3.19 1.34
N LYS A 37 6.04 3.94 0.38
CA LYS A 37 6.70 3.37 -0.80
C LYS A 37 7.85 2.46 -0.43
N SER A 38 8.73 2.92 0.45
CA SER A 38 9.87 2.13 0.91
C SER A 38 9.43 0.87 1.65
N ARG A 39 8.41 0.99 2.49
CA ARG A 39 7.90 -0.14 3.28
C ARG A 39 7.21 -1.19 2.41
N LEU A 40 6.38 -0.78 1.46
CA LEU A 40 5.78 -1.69 0.49
C LEU A 40 6.85 -2.37 -0.38
N ALA A 41 7.88 -1.63 -0.80
CA ALA A 41 8.99 -2.21 -1.55
C ALA A 41 9.72 -3.30 -0.75
N GLU A 42 9.96 -3.08 0.55
CA GLU A 42 10.56 -4.08 1.45
C GLU A 42 9.66 -5.32 1.61
N LEU A 43 8.37 -5.13 1.89
CA LEU A 43 7.44 -6.22 2.14
C LEU A 43 7.19 -7.09 0.88
N PHE A 44 7.18 -6.47 -0.31
CA PHE A 44 6.94 -7.18 -1.56
C PHE A 44 8.19 -7.78 -2.20
N SER A 45 9.37 -7.23 -1.91
CA SER A 45 10.62 -7.68 -2.54
C SER A 45 10.89 -9.14 -2.24
N GLY A 46 10.82 -9.98 -3.28
CA GLY A 46 11.09 -11.41 -3.17
C GLY A 46 9.99 -12.23 -2.51
N LEU A 47 8.78 -11.68 -2.34
CA LEU A 47 7.65 -12.41 -1.76
C LEU A 47 7.31 -13.62 -2.64
N VAL A 48 7.49 -14.82 -2.10
CA VAL A 48 7.12 -16.07 -2.77
C VAL A 48 5.62 -16.32 -2.58
N LEU A 49 4.88 -16.40 -3.68
CA LEU A 49 3.45 -16.66 -3.70
C LEU A 49 3.12 -18.14 -3.93
N LEU A 50 3.97 -18.83 -4.69
CA LEU A 50 3.88 -20.26 -4.93
C LEU A 50 5.29 -20.83 -5.06
N ASP A 51 5.54 -21.94 -4.35
CA ASP A 51 6.70 -22.80 -4.57
C ASP A 51 6.22 -24.26 -4.48
N ALA A 52 5.99 -24.87 -5.64
CA ALA A 52 5.50 -26.22 -5.80
C ALA A 52 6.56 -27.05 -6.52
N GLU A 53 7.47 -27.64 -5.73
CA GLU A 53 8.59 -28.43 -6.25
C GLU A 53 8.12 -29.71 -6.97
N ASP A 54 6.96 -30.26 -6.57
CA ASP A 54 6.37 -31.47 -7.14
C ASP A 54 5.29 -31.19 -8.22
N ALA A 55 5.30 -30.00 -8.82
CA ALA A 55 4.34 -29.65 -9.86
C ALA A 55 4.51 -30.55 -11.11
N SER A 56 3.41 -31.14 -11.57
CA SER A 56 3.37 -31.92 -12.82
C SER A 56 3.81 -31.08 -14.01
N GLU A 57 4.36 -31.71 -15.04
CA GLU A 57 4.80 -31.03 -16.26
C GLU A 57 3.66 -30.19 -16.87
N GLY A 58 3.93 -28.91 -17.11
CA GLY A 58 2.94 -27.95 -17.58
C GLY A 58 2.13 -27.24 -16.47
N GLU A 59 2.33 -27.56 -15.19
CA GLU A 59 1.72 -26.84 -14.05
C GLU A 59 2.60 -25.72 -13.50
N PRO A 60 2.02 -24.64 -12.94
CA PRO A 60 2.77 -23.60 -12.25
C PRO A 60 3.63 -24.19 -11.13
N ALA A 61 4.95 -23.99 -11.21
CA ALA A 61 5.90 -24.48 -10.24
C ALA A 61 6.34 -23.39 -9.28
N LYS A 62 6.59 -22.17 -9.79
CA LYS A 62 7.09 -21.05 -8.99
C LYS A 62 6.37 -19.77 -9.37
N LEU A 63 6.05 -18.96 -8.37
CA LEU A 63 5.52 -17.62 -8.53
C LEU A 63 6.04 -16.74 -7.40
N LYS A 64 6.62 -15.59 -7.76
CA LYS A 64 7.11 -14.60 -6.80
C LYS A 64 6.82 -13.18 -7.28
N ILE A 65 6.77 -12.25 -6.34
CA ILE A 65 6.83 -10.83 -6.62
C ILE A 65 8.31 -10.44 -6.64
N GLU A 66 8.76 -9.88 -7.75
CA GLU A 66 10.15 -9.42 -7.90
C GLU A 66 10.35 -8.13 -7.10
N ARG A 67 9.48 -7.14 -7.33
CA ARG A 67 9.58 -5.81 -6.69
C ARG A 67 8.33 -4.97 -6.86
N LEU A 68 8.22 -3.92 -6.04
CA LEU A 68 7.38 -2.75 -6.33
C LEU A 68 8.00 -1.95 -7.48
N LYS A 69 7.24 -1.74 -8.56
CA LYS A 69 7.64 -0.96 -9.72
C LYS A 69 7.34 0.52 -9.53
N ASP A 70 6.12 0.82 -9.10
CA ASP A 70 5.70 2.19 -8.85
C ASP A 70 4.62 2.29 -7.77
N LEU A 71 4.55 3.46 -7.14
CA LEU A 71 3.51 3.87 -6.20
C LEU A 71 3.04 5.27 -6.58
N THR A 72 1.81 5.38 -7.04
CA THR A 72 1.12 6.65 -7.34
C THR A 72 0.22 7.07 -6.18
N GLY A 73 -0.20 8.33 -6.18
CA GLY A 73 -1.04 8.89 -5.11
C GLY A 73 -0.25 9.47 -3.93
N ASP A 74 -0.88 9.51 -2.76
CA ASP A 74 -0.37 10.12 -1.54
C ASP A 74 -0.70 9.32 -0.27
N ALA A 75 0.12 9.54 0.75
CA ALA A 75 -0.09 9.02 2.09
C ALA A 75 0.42 10.06 3.09
N SER A 76 -0.41 10.46 4.04
CA SER A 76 -0.07 11.44 5.06
C SER A 76 -0.69 11.09 6.41
N ILE A 77 -0.14 11.67 7.47
CA ILE A 77 -0.71 11.61 8.83
C ILE A 77 -1.13 13.02 9.21
N THR A 78 -2.42 13.18 9.48
CA THR A 78 -3.03 14.46 9.82
C THR A 78 -3.33 14.51 11.31
N THR A 79 -2.97 15.59 11.98
CA THR A 79 -3.21 15.81 13.42
C THR A 79 -4.27 16.89 13.61
N ARG A 80 -5.35 16.57 14.34
CA ARG A 80 -6.43 17.53 14.66
C ARG A 80 -7.07 17.27 16.02
N LYS A 81 -7.85 18.26 16.50
CA LYS A 81 -8.78 18.12 17.65
C LYS A 81 -8.13 17.47 18.90
N GLY A 82 -6.98 18.00 19.34
CA GLY A 82 -6.33 17.52 20.55
C GLY A 82 -5.44 16.30 20.31
N ASN A 83 -4.54 16.39 19.31
CA ASN A 83 -3.57 15.36 18.96
C ASN A 83 -4.18 14.02 18.49
N LYS A 84 -5.43 14.03 17.98
CA LYS A 84 -5.95 12.89 17.23
C LYS A 84 -5.29 12.86 15.87
N ARG A 85 -4.63 11.75 15.56
CA ARG A 85 -3.92 11.58 14.32
C ARG A 85 -4.66 10.56 13.45
N PHE A 86 -4.72 10.84 12.15
CA PHE A 86 -5.40 10.01 11.18
C PHE A 86 -4.45 9.77 10.01
N ALA A 87 -4.25 8.50 9.65
CA ALA A 87 -3.64 8.15 8.39
C ALA A 87 -4.65 8.41 7.27
N VAL A 88 -4.30 9.32 6.36
CA VAL A 88 -5.05 9.61 5.14
C VAL A 88 -4.17 9.15 3.99
N PHE A 89 -4.73 8.38 3.07
CA PHE A 89 -4.01 7.86 1.92
C PHE A 89 -4.98 7.61 0.78
N ASP A 90 -4.44 7.70 -0.43
CA ASP A 90 -5.05 7.33 -1.70
C ASP A 90 -3.89 6.89 -2.61
N MET A 91 -3.84 5.61 -2.97
CA MET A 91 -2.67 5.01 -3.59
C MET A 91 -3.03 4.07 -4.73
N GLY A 92 -2.16 4.05 -5.75
CA GLY A 92 -2.11 3.03 -6.78
C GLY A 92 -0.74 2.34 -6.77
N LEU A 93 -0.73 1.01 -6.86
CA LEU A 93 0.47 0.19 -6.82
C LEU A 93 0.67 -0.54 -8.15
N VAL A 94 1.91 -0.61 -8.61
CA VAL A 94 2.32 -1.51 -9.70
C VAL A 94 3.42 -2.43 -9.19
N LEU A 95 3.18 -3.74 -9.21
CA LEU A 95 4.12 -4.78 -8.79
C LEU A 95 4.58 -5.56 -10.01
N VAL A 96 5.85 -5.96 -10.04
CA VAL A 96 6.37 -6.89 -11.06
C VAL A 96 6.37 -8.29 -10.47
N TRP A 97 5.75 -9.23 -11.16
CA TRP A 97 5.74 -10.64 -10.78
C TRP A 97 6.52 -11.49 -11.80
N GLU A 98 7.05 -12.59 -11.30
CA GLU A 98 7.82 -13.56 -12.06
C GLU A 98 7.31 -14.97 -11.73
N GLY A 99 7.03 -15.79 -12.74
CA GLY A 99 6.55 -17.16 -12.57
C GLY A 99 7.16 -18.14 -13.56
N ALA A 100 7.16 -19.42 -13.19
CA ALA A 100 7.67 -20.51 -14.01
C ALA A 100 6.73 -21.72 -13.96
N VAL A 101 6.71 -22.48 -15.05
CA VAL A 101 5.92 -23.71 -15.21
C VAL A 101 6.87 -24.90 -15.17
N ALA A 102 6.48 -26.00 -14.50
CA ALA A 102 7.27 -27.23 -14.43
C ALA A 102 7.51 -27.81 -15.84
N GLY A 103 8.76 -28.21 -16.12
CA GLY A 103 9.19 -28.67 -17.44
C GLY A 103 9.30 -27.58 -18.51
N GLY A 104 8.93 -26.33 -18.20
CA GLY A 104 9.08 -25.19 -19.09
C GLY A 104 10.52 -24.64 -19.07
N ALA A 105 11.04 -24.27 -20.24
CA ALA A 105 12.41 -23.74 -20.36
C ALA A 105 12.56 -22.25 -20.02
N GLY A 106 11.49 -21.56 -19.59
CA GLY A 106 11.49 -20.11 -19.46
C GLY A 106 10.62 -19.58 -18.32
N THR A 107 10.97 -18.37 -17.89
CA THR A 107 10.28 -17.62 -16.87
C THR A 107 9.37 -16.58 -17.52
N VAL A 108 8.12 -16.48 -17.04
CA VAL A 108 7.15 -15.47 -17.46
C VAL A 108 7.17 -14.31 -16.47
N ARG A 109 7.14 -13.08 -16.98
CA ARG A 109 7.04 -11.86 -16.18
C ARG A 109 5.75 -11.12 -16.49
N GLY A 110 5.32 -10.27 -15.58
CA GLY A 110 4.16 -9.42 -15.79
C GLY A 110 3.99 -8.37 -14.70
N ASP A 111 2.95 -7.55 -14.85
CA ASP A 111 2.60 -6.53 -13.86
C ASP A 111 1.29 -6.92 -13.14
N ILE A 112 1.24 -6.68 -11.83
CA ILE A 112 -0.01 -6.59 -11.04
C ILE A 112 -0.25 -5.12 -10.75
N ARG A 113 -1.46 -4.62 -11.02
CA ARG A 113 -1.88 -3.28 -10.62
C ARG A 113 -2.98 -3.39 -9.57
N VAL A 114 -2.84 -2.62 -8.49
CA VAL A 114 -3.86 -2.46 -7.45
C VAL A 114 -4.15 -0.98 -7.35
N GLU A 115 -5.36 -0.59 -7.73
CA GLU A 115 -5.84 0.80 -7.72
C GLU A 115 -6.94 0.97 -6.66
N GLU A 116 -7.35 2.21 -6.41
CA GLU A 116 -8.37 2.58 -5.42
C GLU A 116 -8.02 2.14 -3.98
N VAL A 117 -6.73 2.15 -3.62
CA VAL A 117 -6.30 1.89 -2.23
C VAL A 117 -6.37 3.19 -1.43
N HIS A 118 -7.54 3.49 -0.87
CA HIS A 118 -7.78 4.75 -0.16
C HIS A 118 -8.31 4.56 1.28
N SER A 119 -8.07 5.56 2.12
CA SER A 119 -8.30 5.51 3.58
C SER A 119 -9.75 5.41 4.04
N THR A 120 -10.71 5.72 3.15
CA THR A 120 -12.15 5.62 3.40
C THR A 120 -12.78 4.34 2.86
N GLY A 121 -12.04 3.58 2.04
CA GLY A 121 -12.49 2.33 1.45
C GLY A 121 -11.94 1.13 2.19
N ASP A 122 -12.30 -0.05 1.69
CA ASP A 122 -11.80 -1.33 2.16
C ASP A 122 -11.32 -2.22 1.01
N GLU A 123 -10.96 -3.46 1.31
CA GLU A 123 -10.38 -4.39 0.32
C GLU A 123 -11.36 -4.74 -0.82
N ASP A 124 -12.67 -4.55 -0.62
CA ASP A 124 -13.68 -4.79 -1.65
C ASP A 124 -13.71 -3.67 -2.70
N ASP A 125 -13.24 -2.47 -2.36
CA ASP A 125 -13.13 -1.33 -3.28
C ASP A 125 -11.92 -1.43 -4.22
N TYR A 126 -10.91 -2.23 -3.85
CA TYR A 126 -9.65 -2.29 -4.59
C TYR A 126 -9.83 -2.87 -5.98
N VAL A 127 -9.32 -2.15 -6.98
CA VAL A 127 -9.33 -2.59 -8.38
C VAL A 127 -8.03 -3.35 -8.69
N TYR A 128 -8.13 -4.67 -8.84
CA TYR A 128 -7.00 -5.56 -9.10
C TYR A 128 -6.95 -6.00 -10.55
N SER A 129 -5.82 -5.77 -11.24
CA SER A 129 -5.59 -6.23 -12.60
C SER A 129 -4.21 -6.86 -12.79
N VAL A 130 -4.13 -7.81 -13.72
CA VAL A 130 -2.91 -8.59 -13.98
C VAL A 130 -2.63 -8.68 -15.47
N THR A 131 -1.38 -8.42 -15.83
CA THR A 131 -0.83 -8.64 -17.17
C THR A 131 0.29 -9.68 -17.14
N ALA A 132 0.55 -10.30 -18.29
CA ALA A 132 1.74 -11.11 -18.55
C ALA A 132 2.41 -10.59 -19.81
N GLU A 133 3.74 -10.64 -19.85
CA GLU A 133 4.54 -10.26 -21.01
C GLU A 133 4.57 -11.41 -22.03
N GLY A 134 4.29 -11.08 -23.29
CA GLY A 134 4.20 -12.06 -24.37
C GLY A 134 2.85 -12.78 -24.43
N SER A 135 2.78 -13.83 -25.25
CA SER A 135 1.56 -14.60 -25.50
C SER A 135 1.89 -16.09 -25.58
N GLY A 136 1.10 -16.92 -24.92
CA GLY A 136 1.27 -18.38 -24.94
C GLY A 136 0.55 -19.06 -23.77
N ALA A 137 0.42 -20.39 -23.86
CA ALA A 137 -0.32 -21.18 -22.87
C ALA A 137 0.26 -21.04 -21.45
N ALA A 138 1.59 -20.96 -21.31
CA ALA A 138 2.25 -20.76 -20.01
C ALA A 138 1.93 -19.37 -19.43
N GLN A 139 1.95 -18.33 -20.26
CA GLN A 139 1.62 -16.95 -19.88
C GLN A 139 0.17 -16.84 -19.43
N ASP A 140 -0.77 -17.38 -20.20
CA ASP A 140 -2.19 -17.34 -19.87
C ASP A 140 -2.50 -18.12 -18.59
N LYS A 141 -1.85 -19.27 -18.40
CA LYS A 141 -1.99 -20.08 -17.19
C LYS A 141 -1.47 -19.36 -15.94
N LEU A 142 -0.25 -18.81 -16.00
CA LEU A 142 0.34 -18.08 -14.88
C LEU A 142 -0.43 -16.78 -14.59
N ARG A 143 -0.83 -16.04 -15.63
CA ARG A 143 -1.67 -14.84 -15.47
C ARG A 143 -2.99 -15.17 -14.77
N SER A 144 -3.64 -16.26 -15.18
CA SER A 144 -4.91 -16.70 -14.56
C SER A 144 -4.71 -17.11 -13.10
N LEU A 145 -3.59 -17.75 -12.78
CA LEU A 145 -3.22 -18.09 -11.41
C LEU A 145 -3.01 -16.83 -10.55
N VAL A 146 -2.23 -15.86 -11.05
CA VAL A 146 -1.95 -14.59 -10.37
C VAL A 146 -3.22 -13.74 -10.19
N ALA A 147 -4.16 -13.85 -11.12
CA ALA A 147 -5.49 -13.25 -11.02
C ALA A 147 -6.44 -13.99 -10.05
N GLY A 148 -6.06 -15.19 -9.59
CA GLY A 148 -6.86 -16.00 -8.69
C GLY A 148 -6.97 -15.41 -7.29
N ALA A 149 -8.08 -15.75 -6.61
CA ALA A 149 -8.42 -15.22 -5.29
C ALA A 149 -7.34 -15.45 -4.22
N ALA A 150 -6.66 -16.61 -4.25
CA ALA A 150 -5.60 -16.92 -3.30
C ALA A 150 -4.40 -15.96 -3.44
N MET A 151 -3.96 -15.68 -4.67
CA MET A 151 -2.83 -14.79 -4.93
C MET A 151 -3.20 -13.34 -4.62
N LYS A 152 -4.41 -12.93 -5.02
CA LYS A 152 -4.98 -11.63 -4.68
C LYS A 152 -5.00 -11.40 -3.16
N ALA A 153 -5.50 -12.36 -2.39
CA ALA A 153 -5.56 -12.27 -0.92
C ALA A 153 -4.17 -12.08 -0.28
N ARG A 154 -3.14 -12.76 -0.79
CA ARG A 154 -1.76 -12.59 -0.29
C ARG A 154 -1.19 -11.21 -0.57
N VAL A 155 -1.48 -10.65 -1.74
CA VAL A 155 -1.10 -9.26 -2.07
C VAL A 155 -1.81 -8.29 -1.11
N TYR A 156 -3.09 -8.52 -0.85
CA TYR A 156 -3.90 -7.64 0.01
C TYR A 156 -3.46 -7.70 1.47
N GLU A 157 -3.10 -8.88 1.97
CA GLU A 157 -2.55 -9.06 3.31
C GLU A 157 -1.29 -8.20 3.54
N VAL A 158 -0.41 -8.11 2.53
CA VAL A 158 0.79 -7.27 2.59
C VAL A 158 0.45 -5.77 2.57
N ILE A 159 -0.52 -5.37 1.74
CA ILE A 159 -1.01 -3.98 1.72
C ILE A 159 -1.63 -3.62 3.07
N ALA A 160 -2.48 -4.49 3.61
CA ALA A 160 -3.12 -4.33 4.91
C ALA A 160 -2.09 -4.24 6.05
N GLN A 161 -1.02 -5.03 6.00
CA GLN A 161 0.09 -4.90 6.92
C GLN A 161 0.72 -3.50 6.86
N CYS A 162 1.04 -3.00 5.67
CA CYS A 162 1.63 -1.67 5.53
C CYS A 162 0.69 -0.56 6.03
N ILE A 163 -0.61 -0.66 5.72
CA ILE A 163 -1.63 0.30 6.18
C ILE A 163 -1.75 0.29 7.71
N ARG A 164 -1.69 -0.88 8.33
CA ARG A 164 -1.69 -1.01 9.79
C ARG A 164 -0.47 -0.32 10.41
N GLU A 165 0.73 -0.56 9.87
CA GLU A 165 1.96 0.08 10.33
C GLU A 165 1.98 1.60 10.07
N LEU A 166 1.32 2.08 9.01
CA LEU A 166 1.11 3.51 8.77
C LEU A 166 0.21 4.12 9.86
N ARG A 167 -0.88 3.43 10.22
CA ARG A 167 -1.81 3.85 11.28
C ARG A 167 -1.14 3.85 12.66
N GLU A 168 -0.21 2.95 12.93
CA GLU A 168 0.57 2.93 14.18
C GLU A 168 1.50 4.14 14.35
N GLN A 169 1.87 4.80 13.25
CA GLN A 169 2.66 6.05 13.29
C GLN A 169 1.82 7.31 13.49
N ALA A 170 0.49 7.17 13.47
CA ALA A 170 -0.45 8.23 13.79
C ALA A 170 -0.60 8.33 15.32
#